data_AF-A0A3M7SRL4-F1
#
_entry.id   AF-A0A3M7SRL4-F1
#
_cell.length_a   1.000
_cell.length_b   1.000
_cell.length_c   1.000
_cell.angle_alpha   90.00
_cell.angle_beta   90.00
_cell.angle_gamma   90.00
#
_symmetry.space_group_name_H-M   'P 1'
#
loop_
_entity.id
_entity.type
_entity.pdbx_description
1 polymer ?
#
loop_
_entity_poly.entity_id
_entity_poly.type
_entity_poly.pdbx_seq_one_letter_code
_entity_poly.pdbx_strand_id
1 'polypeptide(L)'
;MTQYLPPYLLALFAPRDPIPYMQPVDKLPHEKKRQPYNGLADYLDQFEDPEETPPPTKVETKQEKLERKRREKAEQNAYKIEQDLAMWSAKENSNSTSDPYRTLFVARI
;
A
#
# COMPACT_ATOMS: atom_id res chain seq x y z
N MET A 1 23.52 6.18 -33.13
CA MET A 1 24.89 6.52 -32.67
C MET A 1 25.97 6.36 -33.76
N THR A 2 25.66 5.97 -35.00
CA THR A 2 26.63 5.79 -36.10
C THR A 2 26.63 6.93 -37.14
N GLN A 3 25.88 8.01 -36.87
CA GLN A 3 25.53 9.05 -37.85
C GLN A 3 26.72 9.88 -38.38
N TYR A 4 27.76 10.09 -37.57
CA TYR A 4 28.88 11.00 -37.91
C TYR A 4 30.23 10.29 -37.95
N LEU A 5 30.25 9.02 -38.37
CA LEU A 5 31.49 8.27 -38.56
C LEU A 5 32.13 8.57 -39.92
N PRO A 6 33.47 8.48 -40.02
CA PRO A 6 34.18 8.56 -41.30
C PRO A 6 33.64 7.53 -42.32
N PRO A 7 33.67 7.84 -43.64
CA PRO A 7 33.04 7.00 -44.67
C PRO A 7 33.46 5.53 -44.66
N TYR A 8 34.72 5.25 -44.35
CA TYR A 8 35.26 3.87 -44.26
C TYR A 8 34.59 3.04 -43.15
N LEU A 9 34.27 3.68 -42.01
CA LEU A 9 33.58 3.02 -40.91
C LEU A 9 32.07 2.98 -41.14
N LEU A 10 31.50 3.95 -41.85
CA LEU A 10 30.08 3.97 -42.19
C LEU A 10 29.70 2.80 -43.12
N ALA A 11 30.58 2.43 -44.06
CA ALA A 11 30.38 1.32 -44.98
C ALA A 11 30.15 -0.04 -44.28
N LEU A 12 30.68 -0.23 -43.08
CA LEU A 12 30.47 -1.45 -42.28
C LEU A 12 29.02 -1.59 -41.79
N PHE A 13 28.25 -0.50 -41.78
CA PHE A 13 26.85 -0.46 -41.38
C PHE A 13 25.91 -0.45 -42.58
N ALA A 14 26.39 -0.80 -43.78
CA ALA A 14 25.53 -0.99 -44.94
C ALA A 14 24.49 -2.10 -44.65
N PRO A 15 23.22 -1.91 -45.03
CA PRO A 15 22.21 -2.94 -44.88
C PRO A 15 22.58 -4.16 -45.73
N ARG A 16 22.19 -5.35 -45.26
CA ARG A 16 22.24 -6.56 -46.08
C ARG A 16 21.15 -6.51 -47.16
N ASP A 17 21.26 -7.42 -48.11
CA ASP A 17 20.20 -7.67 -49.09
C ASP A 17 18.85 -7.90 -48.39
N PRO A 18 17.74 -7.45 -49.01
CA PRO A 18 16.42 -7.63 -48.43
C PRO A 18 16.13 -9.11 -48.23
N ILE A 19 15.46 -9.42 -47.12
CA ILE A 19 15.06 -10.79 -46.82
C ILE A 19 14.07 -11.31 -47.87
N PRO A 20 14.17 -12.59 -48.28
CA PRO A 20 13.15 -13.21 -49.12
C PRO A 20 11.77 -13.15 -48.45
N TYR A 21 10.74 -12.86 -49.25
CA TYR A 21 9.37 -12.82 -48.75
C TYR A 21 8.92 -14.21 -48.30
N MET A 22 8.29 -14.27 -47.13
CA MET A 22 7.57 -15.44 -46.63
C MET A 22 6.16 -15.02 -46.24
N GLN A 23 5.21 -15.91 -46.46
CA GLN A 23 3.82 -15.68 -46.03
C GLN A 23 3.74 -15.70 -44.50
N PRO A 24 2.90 -14.84 -43.88
CA PRO A 24 2.64 -14.89 -42.45
C PRO A 24 2.19 -16.28 -42.00
N VAL A 25 2.71 -16.75 -40.86
CA VAL A 25 2.41 -18.08 -40.31
C VAL A 25 0.92 -18.23 -39.97
N ASP A 26 0.28 -17.15 -39.56
CA ASP A 26 -1.10 -17.15 -39.09
C ASP A 26 -1.91 -16.06 -39.79
N LYS A 27 -3.21 -16.27 -39.88
CA LYS A 27 -4.15 -15.34 -40.51
C LYS A 27 -4.31 -14.07 -39.68
N LEU A 28 -4.80 -13.00 -40.31
CA LEU A 28 -5.10 -11.77 -39.57
C LEU A 28 -6.26 -12.00 -38.57
N PRO A 29 -6.34 -11.24 -37.47
CA PRO A 29 -7.36 -11.45 -36.44
C PRO A 29 -8.81 -11.49 -36.96
N HIS A 30 -9.13 -10.71 -38.01
CA HIS A 30 -10.47 -10.66 -38.62
C HIS A 30 -10.73 -11.80 -39.63
N GLU A 31 -9.68 -12.47 -40.10
CA GLU A 31 -9.77 -13.64 -40.99
C GLU A 31 -9.84 -14.96 -40.20
N LYS A 32 -9.47 -14.90 -38.90
CA LYS A 32 -9.54 -16.04 -38.00
C LYS A 32 -11.00 -16.35 -37.68
N LYS A 33 -11.46 -17.53 -38.09
CA LYS A 33 -12.73 -18.08 -37.61
C LYS A 33 -12.56 -18.50 -36.14
N ARG A 34 -13.11 -17.71 -35.23
CA ARG A 34 -13.13 -17.99 -33.78
C ARG A 34 -14.55 -18.29 -33.36
N GLN A 35 -14.70 -19.08 -32.29
CA GLN A 35 -15.99 -19.19 -31.61
C GLN A 35 -16.37 -17.79 -31.08
N PRO A 36 -17.60 -17.32 -31.32
CA PRO A 36 -18.04 -16.05 -30.77
C PRO A 36 -18.09 -16.12 -29.24
N TYR A 37 -17.95 -14.98 -28.58
CA TYR A 37 -18.26 -14.90 -27.16
C TYR A 37 -19.77 -15.04 -26.97
N ASN A 38 -20.17 -15.88 -26.02
CA ASN A 38 -21.56 -16.03 -25.59
C ASN A 38 -21.80 -15.20 -24.33
N GLY A 39 -23.06 -14.84 -24.08
CA GLY A 39 -23.47 -14.21 -22.83
C GLY A 39 -23.47 -15.17 -21.65
N LEU A 40 -23.74 -14.65 -20.46
CA LEU A 40 -23.82 -15.42 -19.21
C LEU A 40 -25.26 -15.81 -18.82
N ALA A 41 -26.24 -15.59 -19.70
CA ALA A 41 -27.67 -15.78 -19.38
C ALA A 41 -27.98 -17.22 -18.94
N ASP A 42 -27.34 -18.22 -19.55
CA ASP A 42 -27.52 -19.64 -19.24
C ASP A 42 -27.02 -20.03 -17.85
N TYR A 43 -26.29 -19.14 -17.16
CA TYR A 43 -25.68 -19.39 -15.85
C TYR A 43 -26.36 -18.60 -14.72
N LEU A 44 -27.42 -17.84 -15.00
CA LEU A 44 -28.12 -17.05 -13.98
C LEU A 44 -28.71 -17.95 -12.87
N ASP A 45 -29.15 -19.15 -13.23
CA ASP A 45 -29.73 -20.13 -12.30
C ASP A 45 -28.72 -20.69 -11.29
N GLN A 46 -27.42 -20.39 -11.46
CA GLN A 46 -26.35 -20.85 -10.57
C GLN A 46 -26.04 -19.85 -9.44
N PHE A 47 -26.66 -18.66 -9.44
CA PHE A 47 -26.48 -17.69 -8.37
C PHE A 47 -27.26 -18.08 -7.11
N GLU A 48 -26.72 -17.73 -5.94
CA GLU A 48 -27.37 -17.95 -4.65
C GLU A 48 -28.68 -17.15 -4.55
N ASP A 49 -29.69 -17.73 -3.89
CA ASP A 49 -30.95 -17.04 -3.59
C ASP A 49 -30.68 -15.93 -2.54
N PRO A 50 -31.04 -14.66 -2.82
CA PRO A 50 -30.88 -13.56 -1.88
C PRO A 50 -31.49 -13.82 -0.48
N GLU A 51 -32.50 -14.68 -0.39
CA GLU A 51 -33.13 -15.06 0.89
C GLU A 51 -32.27 -16.05 1.70
N GLU A 52 -31.45 -16.87 1.04
CA GLU A 52 -30.58 -17.86 1.69
C GLU A 52 -29.16 -17.33 1.97
N THR A 53 -28.75 -16.25 1.30
CA THR A 53 -27.42 -15.65 1.50
C THR A 53 -27.38 -14.81 2.78
N PRO A 54 -26.57 -15.19 3.79
CA PRO A 54 -26.40 -14.37 4.98
C PRO A 54 -25.78 -13.01 4.62
N PRO A 55 -26.06 -11.94 5.38
CA PRO A 55 -25.43 -10.65 5.12
C PRO A 55 -23.90 -10.78 5.14
N PRO A 56 -23.19 -10.05 4.27
CA PRO A 56 -21.75 -10.16 4.15
C PRO A 56 -21.09 -9.91 5.51
N THR A 57 -20.18 -10.81 5.90
CA THR A 57 -19.45 -10.70 7.17
C THR A 57 -18.54 -9.48 7.12
N LYS A 58 -18.91 -8.44 7.87
CA LYS A 58 -18.10 -7.24 8.01
C LYS A 58 -16.90 -7.57 8.90
N VAL A 59 -15.73 -7.71 8.29
CA VAL A 59 -14.45 -7.80 9.00
C VAL A 59 -13.94 -6.39 9.28
N GLU A 60 -13.29 -6.17 10.43
CA GLU A 60 -12.62 -4.90 10.73
C GLU A 60 -11.71 -4.48 9.58
N THR A 61 -11.93 -3.26 9.07
CA THR A 61 -11.00 -2.62 8.15
C THR A 61 -9.71 -2.25 8.89
N LYS A 62 -8.63 -2.05 8.13
CA LYS A 62 -7.34 -1.62 8.69
C LYS A 62 -7.45 -0.29 9.47
N GLN A 63 -8.36 0.59 9.06
CA GLN A 63 -8.61 1.88 9.72
C GLN A 63 -9.27 1.68 11.08
N GLU A 64 -10.35 0.91 11.16
CA GLU A 64 -11.04 0.58 12.42
C GLU A 64 -10.10 -0.11 13.42
N LYS A 65 -9.25 -1.04 12.94
CA LYS A 65 -8.24 -1.69 13.78
C LYS A 65 -7.21 -0.72 14.35
N LEU A 66 -6.82 0.30 13.58
CA LEU A 66 -5.88 1.33 14.03
C LEU A 66 -6.52 2.24 15.07
N GLU A 67 -7.77 2.63 14.86
CA GLU A 67 -8.55 3.45 15.80
C GLU A 67 -8.78 2.73 17.11
N ARG A 68 -9.15 1.45 17.08
CA ARG A 68 -9.28 0.60 18.26
C ARG A 68 -7.99 0.58 19.08
N LYS A 69 -6.85 0.27 18.45
CA LYS A 69 -5.54 0.26 19.12
C LYS A 69 -5.16 1.62 19.69
N ARG A 70 -5.47 2.71 18.98
CA ARG A 70 -5.20 4.08 19.46
C ARG A 70 -6.02 4.40 20.70
N ARG A 71 -7.30 4.04 20.70
CA ARG A 71 -8.21 4.25 21.83
C ARG A 71 -7.78 3.44 23.05
N GLU A 72 -7.52 2.15 22.88
CA GLU A 72 -7.04 1.27 23.96
C GLU A 72 -5.72 1.81 24.57
N LYS A 73 -4.78 2.24 23.73
CA LYS A 73 -3.51 2.83 24.20
C LYS A 73 -3.72 4.17 24.91
N ALA A 74 -4.64 5.00 24.43
CA ALA A 74 -4.96 6.27 25.07
C ALA A 74 -5.60 6.06 26.46
N GLU A 75 -6.52 5.11 26.57
CA GLU A 75 -7.17 4.74 27.85
C GLU A 75 -6.15 4.18 28.85
N GLN A 76 -5.24 3.29 28.41
CA GLN A 76 -4.15 2.78 29.25
C GLN A 76 -3.20 3.89 29.71
N ASN A 77 -2.84 4.82 28.82
CA ASN A 77 -1.98 5.94 29.16
C ASN A 77 -2.67 6.89 30.16
N ALA A 78 -3.97 7.16 29.98
CA ALA A 78 -4.74 8.00 30.89
C ALA A 78 -4.78 7.38 32.29
N TYR A 79 -5.12 6.09 32.37
CA TYR A 79 -5.11 5.36 33.64
C TYR A 79 -3.75 5.40 34.34
N LYS A 80 -2.66 5.20 33.58
CA LYS A 80 -1.30 5.29 34.14
C LYS A 80 -0.98 6.69 34.67
N ILE A 81 -1.33 7.74 33.92
CA ILE A 81 -1.10 9.13 34.36
C ILE A 81 -1.88 9.43 35.64
N GLU A 82 -3.12 8.97 35.76
CA GLU A 82 -3.92 9.16 36.98
C GLU A 82 -3.29 8.46 38.19
N GLN A 83 -2.79 7.24 38.01
CA GLN A 83 -2.05 6.52 39.07
C GLN A 83 -0.77 7.27 39.45
N ASP A 84 0.05 7.65 38.46
CA ASP A 84 1.31 8.35 38.69
C ASP A 84 1.06 9.71 39.37
N LEU A 85 -0.01 10.41 39.01
CA LEU A 85 -0.43 11.66 39.63
C LEU A 85 -0.85 11.47 41.10
N ALA A 86 -1.58 10.40 41.40
CA ALA A 86 -1.98 10.09 42.78
C ALA A 86 -0.77 9.73 43.67
N MET A 87 0.27 9.11 43.10
CA MET A 87 1.50 8.77 43.81
C MET A 87 2.51 9.93 43.88
N TRP A 88 2.36 10.97 43.05
CA TRP A 88 3.33 12.05 42.96
C TRP A 88 3.18 13.09 44.09
N SER A 89 4.19 13.16 44.95
CA SER A 89 4.33 14.20 45.98
C SER A 89 5.64 14.96 45.80
N ALA A 90 5.55 16.25 45.45
CA ALA A 90 6.73 17.10 45.26
C ALA A 90 7.51 17.35 46.57
N LYS A 91 6.82 17.31 47.72
CA LYS A 91 7.41 17.62 49.04
C LYS A 91 8.19 16.44 49.64
N GLU A 92 7.81 15.21 49.28
CA GLU A 92 8.43 13.99 49.79
C GLU A 92 9.60 13.52 48.91
N ASN A 93 9.91 14.27 47.85
CA ASN A 93 10.99 13.94 46.93
C ASN A 93 12.36 14.23 47.57
N SER A 94 13.14 13.16 47.82
CA SER A 94 14.49 13.24 48.38
C SER A 94 15.50 13.99 47.49
N ASN A 95 15.22 14.11 46.19
CA ASN A 95 16.04 14.85 45.24
C ASN A 95 15.62 16.32 45.08
N SER A 96 14.65 16.80 45.87
CA SER A 96 14.19 18.20 45.81
C SER A 96 15.11 19.14 46.60
N THR A 97 15.15 20.41 46.19
CA THR A 97 15.88 21.46 46.91
C THR A 97 15.11 21.95 48.14
N SER A 98 15.82 22.39 49.16
CA SER A 98 15.22 22.83 50.44
C SER A 98 14.33 24.07 50.33
N ASP A 99 14.68 25.05 49.49
CA ASP A 99 13.90 26.28 49.29
C ASP A 99 13.38 26.39 47.83
N PRO A 100 12.08 26.19 47.59
CA PRO A 100 11.51 26.28 46.26
C PRO A 100 11.50 27.73 45.71
N TYR A 101 11.50 28.76 46.56
CA TYR A 101 11.44 30.17 46.10
C TYR A 101 12.79 30.69 45.60
N ARG A 102 13.88 29.96 45.86
CA ARG A 102 15.25 30.32 45.45
C ARG A 102 15.88 29.32 44.49
N THR A 103 15.08 28.40 43.93
CA THR A 103 15.56 27.35 43.03
C THR A 103 15.18 27.68 41.58
N LEU A 104 16.16 27.71 40.66
CA LEU A 104 15.93 27.88 39.23
C LEU A 104 15.89 26.53 38.52
N PHE A 105 14.93 26.32 37.62
CA PHE A 105 14.90 25.17 36.72
C PHE A 105 15.50 25.55 35.37
N VAL A 106 16.59 24.87 34.98
CA VAL A 106 17.22 25.04 33.67
C VAL A 106 17.08 23.72 32.90
N ALA A 107 16.49 23.77 31.70
CA ALA A 107 16.31 22.60 30.83
C ALA A 107 16.79 22.91 29.41
N ARG A 108 17.13 21.84 28.66
CA ARG A 108 17.68 21.89 27.29
C ARG A 108 19.00 22.69 27.19
N ILE A 109 20.04 22.22 27.91
CA ILE A 109 21.45 22.54 27.64
C ILE A 109 21.91 21.70 26.46
#